data_AF-A0A2R6PP25-F1
#
_entry.id   AF-A0A2R6PP25-F1
#
_cell.length_a   1.000
_cell.length_b   1.000
_cell.length_c   1.000
_cell.angle_alpha   90.00
_cell.angle_beta   90.00
_cell.angle_gamma   90.00
#
_symmetry.space_group_name_H-M   'P 1'
#
loop_
_entity.id
_entity.type
_entity.pdbx_description
1 polymer ?
#
loop_
_entity_poly.entity_id
_entity_poly.type
_entity_poly.pdbx_seq_one_letter_code
_entity_poly.pdbx_strand_id
1 'polypeptide(L)'
;MEIEADGKSVSLILVKQGAEARVFESTFVGKRSIVKKRISKKYRHPSLDSKITLGRLTSEARCMTKARRLGVCTPVLFAVDPALHTLNILSLSRVPL
;
A
#
# COMPACT_ATOMS: atom_id res chain seq x y z
N MET A 1 12.56 5.68 6.47
CA MET A 1 12.97 5.34 5.10
C MET A 1 12.23 6.31 4.22
N GLU A 2 12.94 7.37 3.84
CA GLU A 2 12.41 8.50 3.09
C GLU A 2 12.12 8.04 1.66
N ILE A 3 10.93 8.40 1.16
CA ILE A 3 10.55 8.13 -0.22
C ILE A 3 10.45 9.49 -0.89
N GLU A 4 11.46 9.83 -1.68
CA GLU A 4 11.51 11.07 -2.46
C GLU A 4 10.59 10.91 -3.67
N ALA A 5 9.41 11.52 -3.59
CA ALA A 5 8.58 11.82 -4.75
C ALA A 5 8.11 13.27 -4.57
N ASP A 6 8.69 14.17 -5.39
CA ASP A 6 8.29 15.57 -5.58
C ASP A 6 8.24 16.43 -4.29
N GLY A 7 9.41 16.93 -3.86
CA GLY A 7 9.55 18.20 -3.14
C GLY A 7 8.89 18.36 -1.76
N LYS A 8 8.30 17.32 -1.17
CA LYS A 8 7.80 17.32 0.21
C LYS A 8 8.25 16.06 0.93
N SER A 9 8.99 16.24 2.02
CA SER A 9 9.29 15.17 2.98
C SER A 9 7.99 14.61 3.55
N VAL A 10 7.53 13.47 3.02
CA VAL A 10 6.33 12.80 3.51
C VAL A 10 6.71 12.04 4.77
N SER A 11 6.29 12.53 5.94
CA SER A 11 6.40 11.78 7.19
C SER A 11 5.51 10.53 7.11
N LEU A 12 6.14 9.36 7.20
CA LEU A 12 5.46 8.07 7.25
C LEU A 12 5.50 7.54 8.68
N ILE A 13 4.35 7.44 9.32
CA ILE A 13 4.23 6.92 10.69
C ILE A 13 3.84 5.45 10.60
N LEU A 14 4.64 4.54 11.17
CA LEU A 14 4.28 3.12 11.20
C LEU A 14 3.07 2.93 12.11
N VAL A 15 1.95 2.47 11.56
CA VAL A 15 0.73 2.15 12.32
C VAL A 15 0.81 0.73 12.83
N LYS A 16 1.15 -0.23 11.94
CA LYS A 16 1.13 -1.65 12.28
C LYS A 16 2.07 -2.45 11.40
N GLN A 17 2.67 -3.49 11.98
CA GLN A 17 3.45 -4.48 11.26
C GLN A 17 2.71 -5.83 11.27
N GLY A 18 2.28 -6.29 10.10
CA GLY A 18 1.73 -7.63 9.92
C GLY A 18 2.74 -8.61 9.34
N ALA A 19 2.31 -9.86 9.16
CA ALA A 19 3.13 -10.90 8.55
C ALA A 19 3.51 -10.56 7.10
N GLU A 20 2.59 -10.00 6.31
CA GLU A 20 2.82 -9.76 4.88
C GLU A 20 3.27 -8.34 4.53
N ALA A 21 2.90 -7.35 5.34
CA ALA A 21 3.07 -5.94 5.02
C ALA A 21 3.20 -5.09 6.28
N ARG A 22 3.90 -3.96 6.13
CA ARG A 22 3.88 -2.83 7.06
C ARG A 22 2.87 -1.81 6.56
N VAL A 23 2.11 -1.26 7.49
CA VAL A 23 1.09 -0.25 7.23
C VAL A 23 1.55 1.05 7.85
N PHE A 24 1.65 2.09 7.03
CA PHE A 24 2.06 3.42 7.44
C PHE A 24 0.90 4.39 7.26
N GLU A 25 0.78 5.36 8.15
CA GLU A 25 -0.07 6.53 7.97
C GLU A 25 0.72 7.64 7.27
N SER A 26 0.05 8.34 6.36
CA SER A 26 0.61 9.38 5.52
C SER A 26 -0.47 10.37 5.09
N THR A 27 -0.08 11.48 4.48
CA THR A 27 -0.99 12.40 3.80
C THR A 27 -0.72 12.39 2.31
N PHE A 28 -1.75 12.14 1.50
CA PHE A 28 -1.67 12.13 0.05
C PHE A 28 -2.67 13.12 -0.53
N VAL A 29 -2.17 14.11 -1.29
CA VAL A 29 -2.99 15.18 -1.93
C VAL A 29 -3.95 15.83 -0.91
N GLY A 30 -3.43 16.19 0.26
CA GLY A 30 -4.19 16.84 1.34
C GLY A 30 -5.19 15.93 2.07
N LYS A 31 -5.23 14.62 1.79
CA LYS A 31 -6.11 13.65 2.45
C LYS A 31 -5.33 12.64 3.27
N ARG A 32 -5.88 12.23 4.42
CA ARG A 32 -5.32 11.14 5.22
C ARG A 32 -5.31 9.84 4.39
N SER A 33 -4.16 9.20 4.39
CA SER A 33 -3.89 8.03 3.56
C SER A 33 -3.14 6.97 4.34
N ILE A 34 -3.24 5.74 3.87
CA ILE A 34 -2.55 4.58 4.40
C ILE A 34 -1.67 4.02 3.30
N VAL A 35 -0.38 3.86 3.58
CA VAL A 35 0.59 3.23 2.70
C VAL A 35 0.84 1.80 3.19
N LYS A 36 0.42 0.83 2.40
CA LYS A 36 0.70 -0.59 2.64
C LYS A 36 1.93 -1.01 1.84
N LYS A 37 3.03 -1.29 2.54
CA LYS A 37 4.30 -1.74 1.96
C LYS A 37 4.51 -3.23 2.22
N ARG A 38 4.67 -4.02 1.15
CA ARG A 38 4.98 -5.46 1.29
C ARG A 38 6.42 -5.64 1.78
N ILE A 39 6.62 -6.63 2.65
CA ILE A 39 7.94 -6.97 3.20
C ILE A 39 8.50 -8.16 2.42
N SER A 40 9.74 -8.03 1.95
CA SER A 40 10.43 -9.15 1.29
C SER A 40 10.66 -10.31 2.24
N LYS A 41 10.47 -11.53 1.74
CA LYS A 41 10.65 -12.76 2.51
C LYS A 41 12.01 -13.37 2.21
N LYS A 42 12.93 -13.30 3.19
CA LYS A 42 14.32 -13.78 3.07
C LYS A 42 14.47 -15.25 2.68
N TYR A 43 13.46 -16.07 2.94
CA TYR A 43 13.47 -17.48 2.57
C TYR A 43 13.20 -17.73 1.07
N ARG A 44 12.77 -16.72 0.31
CA ARG A 44 12.46 -16.84 -1.12
C ARG A 44 13.63 -16.36 -1.97
N HIS A 45 13.82 -17.00 -3.12
CA HIS A 45 14.74 -16.50 -4.13
C HIS A 45 14.32 -15.08 -4.58
N PRO A 46 15.24 -14.10 -4.72
CA PRO A 46 14.88 -12.71 -5.01
C PRO A 46 14.00 -12.54 -6.26
N SER A 47 14.32 -13.23 -7.36
CA SER A 47 13.53 -13.15 -8.59
C SER A 47 12.10 -13.69 -8.43
N LEU A 48 11.92 -14.70 -7.56
CA LEU A 48 10.62 -15.28 -7.26
C LEU A 48 9.83 -14.34 -6.33
N ASP A 49 10.47 -13.79 -5.30
CA ASP A 49 9.84 -12.85 -4.37
C ASP A 49 9.34 -11.60 -5.10
N SER A 50 10.13 -11.03 -6.02
CA SER A 50 9.71 -9.90 -6.85
C SER A 50 8.50 -10.25 -7.71
N LYS A 51 8.50 -11.40 -8.41
CA LYS A 51 7.36 -11.84 -9.23
C LYS A 51 6.09 -12.04 -8.40
N ILE A 52 6.21 -12.73 -7.25
CA ILE A 52 5.06 -12.97 -6.35
C ILE A 52 4.54 -11.65 -5.79
N THR A 53 5.44 -10.76 -5.34
CA THR A 53 5.07 -9.49 -4.72
C THR A 53 4.37 -8.58 -5.73
N LEU A 54 4.90 -8.48 -6.95
CA LEU A 54 4.30 -7.71 -8.04
C LEU A 54 2.93 -8.28 -8.46
N GLY A 55 2.82 -9.61 -8.58
CA GLY A 55 1.56 -10.28 -8.89
C GLY A 55 0.49 -9.99 -7.83
N ARG A 56 0.86 -10.11 -6.54
CA ARG A 56 -0.04 -9.80 -5.42
C ARG A 56 -0.44 -8.32 -5.38
N LEU A 57 0.52 -7.41 -5.60
CA LEU A 57 0.27 -5.95 -5.66
C LEU A 57 -0.76 -5.62 -6.75
N THR A 58 -0.56 -6.16 -7.94
CA THR A 58 -1.43 -5.95 -9.10
C THR A 58 -2.82 -6.52 -8.86
N SER A 59 -2.92 -7.74 -8.34
CA SER A 59 -4.19 -8.38 -8.01
C SER A 59 -4.95 -7.61 -6.94
N GLU A 60 -4.26 -7.13 -5.90
CA GLU A 60 -4.87 -6.36 -4.81
C GLU A 60 -5.44 -5.02 -5.32
N ALA A 61 -4.67 -4.27 -6.10
CA ALA A 61 -5.13 -3.04 -6.74
C ALA A 61 -6.37 -3.29 -7.63
N ARG A 62 -6.29 -4.29 -8.51
CA ARG A 62 -7.37 -4.64 -9.45
C ARG A 62 -8.64 -5.06 -8.71
N CYS A 63 -8.52 -5.94 -7.71
CA CYS A 63 -9.65 -6.40 -6.91
C CYS A 63 -10.32 -5.24 -6.17
N MET A 64 -9.54 -4.35 -5.57
CA MET A 64 -10.07 -3.19 -4.83
C MET A 64 -10.81 -2.23 -5.76
N THR A 65 -10.23 -1.88 -6.91
CA THR A 65 -10.88 -1.01 -7.91
C THR A 65 -12.15 -1.66 -8.46
N LYS A 66 -12.12 -2.97 -8.78
CA LYS A 66 -13.28 -3.69 -9.29
C LYS A 66 -14.41 -3.76 -8.25
N ALA A 67 -14.09 -4.13 -7.01
CA ALA A 67 -15.06 -4.19 -5.93
C ALA A 67 -15.74 -2.83 -5.69
N ARG A 68 -14.95 -1.74 -5.67
CA ARG A 68 -15.49 -0.38 -5.55
C ARG A 68 -16.43 0.00 -6.69
N ARG A 69 -16.08 -0.35 -7.94
CA ARG A 69 -16.95 -0.10 -9.11
C ARG A 69 -18.28 -0.84 -9.02
N LEU A 70 -18.31 -1.99 -8.35
CA LEU A 70 -19.52 -2.77 -8.09
C LEU A 70 -20.30 -2.30 -6.84
N GLY A 71 -19.93 -1.17 -6.24
CA GLY A 71 -20.61 -0.62 -5.06
C GLY A 71 -20.17 -1.21 -3.72
N VAL A 72 -19.16 -2.09 -3.69
CA VAL A 72 -18.64 -2.63 -2.43
C VAL A 72 -17.85 -1.56 -1.68
N CYS A 73 -18.15 -1.40 -0.38
CA CYS A 73 -17.43 -0.50 0.51
C CYS A 73 -15.97 -0.97 0.69
N THR A 74 -15.09 -0.43 -0.15
CA THR A 74 -13.65 -0.68 -0.12
C THR A 74 -12.93 0.66 -0.03
N PRO A 75 -11.70 0.75 0.51
CA PRO A 75 -10.96 1.99 0.49
C PRO A 75 -10.73 2.50 -0.94
N VAL A 76 -10.60 3.83 -1.12
CA VAL A 76 -10.22 4.39 -2.42
C VAL A 76 -8.74 4.12 -2.65
N LEU A 77 -8.39 3.58 -3.82
CA LEU A 77 -7.01 3.43 -4.25
C LEU A 77 -6.52 4.77 -4.81
N PHE A 78 -5.48 5.36 -4.19
CA PHE A 78 -4.87 6.61 -4.63
C PHE A 78 -3.72 6.38 -5.61
N ALA A 79 -2.79 5.48 -5.27
CA ALA A 79 -1.64 5.18 -6.10
C ALA A 79 -1.14 3.75 -5.87
N VAL A 80 -0.46 3.21 -6.88
CA VAL A 80 0.24 1.93 -6.83
C VAL A 80 1.67 2.17 -7.29
N ASP A 81 2.65 1.74 -6.50
CA ASP A 81 4.06 1.81 -6.87
C ASP A 81 4.65 0.38 -6.97
N PRO A 82 4.85 -0.12 -8.20
CA PRO A 82 5.47 -1.41 -8.45
C PRO A 82 6.93 -1.51 -8.00
N ALA A 83 7.69 -0.42 -8.06
CA ALA A 83 9.12 -0.43 -7.72
C ALA A 83 9.33 -0.55 -6.21
N LEU A 84 8.50 0.14 -5.43
CA LEU A 84 8.56 0.11 -3.96
C LEU A 84 7.66 -0.95 -3.32
N HIS A 85 6.86 -1.65 -4.13
CA HIS A 85 5.84 -2.60 -3.70
C HIS A 85 4.86 -1.99 -2.69
N THR A 86 4.38 -0.77 -2.98
CA THR A 86 3.46 -0.03 -2.11
C THR A 86 2.10 0.21 -2.75
N LEU A 87 1.07 0.20 -1.90
CA LEU A 87 -0.29 0.62 -2.21
C LEU A 87 -0.64 1.81 -1.34
N ASN A 88 -1.01 2.93 -1.95
CA ASN A 88 -1.51 4.09 -1.25
C ASN A 88 -3.04 4.12 -1.35
N ILE A 89 -3.72 4.07 -0.20
CA ILE A 89 -5.18 4.00 -0.12
C ILE A 89 -5.73 5.05 0.85
N LEU A 90 -7.00 5.40 0.68
CA LEU A 90 -7.72 6.28 1.61
C LEU A 90 -7.77 5.66 3.01
N SER A 91 -7.44 6.47 4.02
CA SER A 91 -7.61 6.08 5.41
C SER A 91 -9.11 6.00 5.76
N LEU A 92 -9.54 4.86 6.31
CA LEU A 92 -10.92 4.66 6.74
C LEU A 92 -11.05 5.02 8.23
N SER A 93 -11.79 6.08 8.53
CA SER A 93 -11.97 6.62 9.88
C SER A 93 -12.86 5.77 10.80
N ARG A 94 -13.56 4.77 10.27
CA ARG A 94 -14.57 3.97 11.01
C ARG A 94 -14.08 2.60 11.49
N VAL A 95 -12.81 2.26 11.28
CA VAL A 95 -12.26 0.97 11.73
C VAL A 95 -10.95 1.24 12.47
N PRO A 96 -10.88 1.04 13.80
CA PRO A 96 -9.61 1.11 14.52
C PRO A 96 -8.71 -0.05 14.03
N LEU A 97 -7.49 0.28 13.62
CA LEU A 97 -6.48 -0.66 13.10
C LEU A 97 -5.74 -1.40 14.22
#